data_AF-A0A4R4YQX0-F1
#
_entry.id   AF-A0A4R4YQX0-F1
#
_cell.length_a   1.000
_cell.length_b   1.000
_cell.length_c   1.000
_cell.angle_alpha   90.00
_cell.angle_beta   90.00
_cell.angle_gamma   90.00
#
_symmetry.space_group_name_H-M   'P 1'
#
loop_
_entity.id
_entity.type
_entity.pdbx_description
1 polymer ?
#
loop_
_entity_poly.entity_id
_entity_poly.type
_entity_poly.pdbx_seq_one_letter_code
_entity_poly.pdbx_strand_id
1 'polypeptide(L)'
;MTGFHLTVPGEPPGAPEAARLLIPLIDGHRGPRGPYTVAAALLRHLAPRACERSPELVAAHDIEIRAAAPELAAIVPLTRSTIETGLPEDERILVPAPRRTLRLANGLAEFFREAVPPGSAITVCNGAQADPTDTELLEVMMRRISPATLAITVYAGGPEPPPDTRDADELWALVDRCVREGFLHAAAELGEHGMARTEPGGPRWWRFAQRTATALGGLGRTEEAWAVWDLVRVSSQDPAMHAAAAYGTAMLDARHPDPARRDLVRARGWVNEAIAISGLLPDPAERAFKLGFDRNGLALIELRQGRLDAALTLVESAIELAGELGERHPLHRMVLLANRARLLAACGRAKEALDDYAAAIAVDPGFPDHVLERGNLLFRLGRHDEALADFEQAIRAGPPLPEAYYNRAEVRTVRGDDEGALADLAYVIELDPGYLDAYINRAGLLAAAGRDDEARADVETGLRLAPGNPHLLTVLGQLETAAGRFEAAGAALDEAVERDPGLAAAWGNRGVLRYATGDLEGSVEDLSRAVELQPQADLYANRAVALRSLGRAAEAEADERRAAQMS
;
A
#
# COMPACT_ATOMS: atom_id res chain seq x y z
N MET A 1 -12.38 -29.38 -21.20
CA MET A 1 -10.93 -29.50 -20.91
C MET A 1 -10.68 -28.73 -19.64
N THR A 2 -10.17 -29.36 -18.58
CA THR A 2 -9.69 -28.64 -17.40
C THR A 2 -8.46 -27.84 -17.82
N GLY A 3 -8.62 -26.53 -17.98
CA GLY A 3 -7.49 -25.63 -18.26
C GLY A 3 -6.55 -25.55 -17.06
N PHE A 4 -5.29 -25.21 -17.30
CA PHE A 4 -4.30 -24.90 -16.27
C PHE A 4 -3.66 -23.55 -16.58
N HIS A 5 -3.28 -22.82 -15.53
CA HIS A 5 -2.34 -21.72 -15.69
C HIS A 5 -0.91 -22.29 -15.80
N LEU A 6 -0.14 -21.84 -16.78
CA LEU A 6 1.18 -22.40 -17.06
C LEU A 6 2.17 -21.28 -17.40
N THR A 7 3.35 -21.34 -16.79
CA THR A 7 4.52 -20.57 -17.24
C THR A 7 5.50 -21.55 -17.89
N VAL A 8 5.84 -21.32 -19.15
CA VAL A 8 6.57 -22.26 -20.00
C VAL A 8 7.89 -21.62 -20.46
N PRO A 9 9.04 -22.32 -20.32
CA PRO A 9 10.30 -21.83 -20.88
C PRO A 9 10.27 -21.87 -22.41
N GLY A 10 10.98 -20.94 -23.04
CA GLY A 10 11.12 -20.89 -24.51
C GLY A 10 9.98 -20.18 -25.22
N GLU A 11 9.79 -20.51 -26.50
CA GLU A 11 8.82 -19.88 -27.41
C GLU A 11 7.56 -20.72 -27.60
N PRO A 12 6.41 -20.09 -27.93
CA PRO A 12 5.19 -20.81 -28.25
C PRO A 12 5.34 -21.68 -29.52
N PRO A 13 4.76 -22.90 -29.55
CA PRO A 13 4.87 -23.78 -30.71
C PRO A 13 4.15 -23.19 -31.93
N GLY A 14 4.90 -22.94 -33.01
CA GLY A 14 4.37 -22.52 -34.31
C GLY A 14 4.47 -21.03 -34.65
N ALA A 15 5.34 -20.24 -34.00
CA ALA A 15 5.58 -18.84 -34.37
C ALA A 15 6.38 -18.71 -35.68
N PRO A 16 5.80 -18.23 -36.80
CA PRO A 16 6.57 -17.75 -37.94
C PRO A 16 6.97 -16.28 -37.72
N GLU A 17 8.04 -15.83 -38.38
CA GLU A 17 8.64 -14.48 -38.40
C GLU A 17 7.70 -13.27 -38.66
N ALA A 18 6.37 -13.45 -38.73
CA ALA A 18 5.40 -12.37 -38.84
C ALA A 18 3.98 -12.86 -38.43
N ALA A 19 3.75 -13.15 -37.14
CA ALA A 19 2.41 -13.54 -36.67
C ALA A 19 1.59 -12.33 -36.20
N ARG A 20 0.63 -11.95 -37.04
CA ARG A 20 -0.46 -11.01 -36.77
C ARG A 20 -1.22 -11.37 -35.48
N LEU A 21 -1.60 -10.33 -34.74
CA LEU A 21 -2.60 -10.31 -33.66
C LEU A 21 -3.84 -11.14 -34.05
N LEU A 22 -3.85 -12.41 -33.67
CA LEU A 22 -5.04 -13.23 -33.55
C LEU A 22 -5.10 -13.58 -32.07
N ILE A 23 -6.16 -13.15 -31.37
CA ILE A 23 -6.51 -13.75 -30.07
C ILE A 23 -6.68 -15.25 -30.36
N PRO A 24 -5.67 -16.05 -30.02
CA PRO A 24 -5.23 -16.26 -28.63
C PRO A 24 -3.78 -15.86 -28.25
N LEU A 25 -2.95 -15.25 -29.12
CA LEU A 25 -1.55 -14.89 -28.78
C LEU A 25 -1.35 -13.37 -28.55
N ILE A 26 -0.81 -13.01 -27.39
CA ILE A 26 -0.46 -11.65 -26.98
C ILE A 26 1.06 -11.56 -26.83
N ASP A 27 1.66 -10.57 -27.47
CA ASP A 27 3.07 -10.24 -27.28
C ASP A 27 3.22 -9.27 -26.10
N GLY A 28 3.76 -9.78 -24.99
CA GLY A 28 3.95 -9.07 -23.74
C GLY A 28 5.22 -8.22 -23.68
N HIS A 29 6.00 -8.12 -24.76
CA HIS A 29 7.24 -7.36 -24.76
C HIS A 29 7.01 -5.88 -24.42
N ARG A 30 7.70 -5.35 -23.40
CA ARG A 30 7.53 -3.94 -22.96
C ARG A 30 8.01 -2.93 -24.00
N GLY A 31 9.05 -3.24 -24.77
CA GLY A 31 9.49 -2.40 -25.87
C GLY A 31 8.60 -2.54 -27.12
N PRO A 32 8.18 -1.46 -27.79
CA PRO A 32 8.17 -0.06 -27.36
C PRO A 32 6.88 0.34 -26.58
N ARG A 33 5.97 -0.60 -26.27
CA ARG A 33 4.60 -0.30 -25.81
C ARG A 33 4.50 0.22 -24.37
N GLY A 34 5.41 -0.18 -23.48
CA GLY A 34 5.50 0.24 -22.08
C GLY A 34 4.62 -0.56 -21.11
N PRO A 35 4.22 0.05 -19.99
CA PRO A 35 3.37 -0.57 -18.96
C PRO A 35 2.04 -1.10 -19.47
N TYR A 36 1.55 -2.17 -18.85
CA TYR A 36 0.26 -2.78 -19.11
C TYR A 36 0.00 -3.14 -20.59
N THR A 37 1.05 -3.59 -21.30
CA THR A 37 0.98 -4.02 -22.70
C THR A 37 0.02 -5.20 -22.89
N VAL A 38 0.09 -6.20 -22.00
CA VAL A 38 -0.79 -7.38 -22.01
C VAL A 38 -2.21 -6.97 -21.65
N ALA A 39 -2.37 -6.15 -20.61
CA ALA A 39 -3.66 -5.64 -20.18
C ALA A 39 -4.37 -4.87 -21.30
N ALA A 40 -3.67 -3.95 -21.96
CA ALA A 40 -4.20 -3.14 -23.04
C ALA A 40 -4.64 -4.01 -24.23
N ALA A 41 -3.90 -5.07 -24.54
CA ALA A 41 -4.29 -6.02 -25.58
C ALA A 41 -5.63 -6.73 -25.29
N LEU A 42 -5.83 -7.15 -24.05
CA LEU A 42 -7.09 -7.75 -23.59
C LEU A 42 -8.23 -6.72 -23.59
N LEU A 43 -8.00 -5.53 -23.02
CA LEU A 43 -8.99 -4.47 -22.90
C LEU A 43 -9.50 -4.01 -24.26
N ARG A 44 -8.64 -3.91 -25.29
CA ARG A 44 -9.08 -3.56 -26.66
C ARG A 44 -10.14 -4.50 -27.22
N HIS A 45 -10.19 -5.75 -26.77
CA HIS A 45 -11.22 -6.71 -27.21
C HIS A 45 -12.39 -6.82 -26.25
N LEU A 46 -12.13 -6.71 -24.94
CA LEU A 46 -13.14 -6.94 -23.91
C LEU A 46 -13.96 -5.68 -23.60
N ALA A 47 -13.32 -4.52 -23.48
CA ALA A 47 -13.97 -3.29 -23.05
C ALA A 47 -15.12 -2.86 -23.98
N PRO A 48 -14.99 -2.86 -25.33
CA PRO A 48 -16.10 -2.48 -26.21
C PRO A 48 -17.35 -3.35 -26.02
N ARG A 49 -17.16 -4.67 -25.88
CA ARG A 49 -18.24 -5.63 -25.64
C ARG A 49 -18.83 -5.49 -24.24
N ALA A 50 -17.99 -5.19 -23.25
CA ALA A 50 -18.44 -4.92 -21.88
C ALA A 50 -19.26 -3.64 -21.82
N CYS A 51 -18.90 -2.57 -22.54
CA CYS A 51 -19.70 -1.35 -22.61
C CYS A 51 -21.12 -1.61 -23.14
N GLU A 52 -21.27 -2.52 -24.11
CA GLU A 52 -22.58 -2.88 -24.67
C GLU A 52 -23.40 -3.78 -23.74
N ARG A 53 -22.75 -4.71 -23.02
CA ARG A 53 -23.43 -5.74 -22.23
C ARG A 53 -23.66 -5.38 -20.76
N SER A 54 -22.69 -4.67 -20.18
CA SER A 54 -22.59 -4.38 -18.75
C SER A 54 -21.85 -3.05 -18.53
N PRO A 55 -22.47 -1.91 -18.88
CA PRO A 55 -21.87 -0.58 -18.69
C PRO A 55 -21.53 -0.28 -17.22
N GLU A 56 -22.26 -0.86 -16.27
CA GLU A 56 -21.99 -0.78 -14.83
C GLU A 56 -20.65 -1.42 -14.45
N LEU A 57 -20.28 -2.55 -15.08
CA LEU A 57 -18.99 -3.20 -14.86
C LEU A 57 -17.84 -2.32 -15.37
N VAL A 58 -18.03 -1.69 -16.53
CA VAL A 58 -17.04 -0.76 -17.09
C VAL A 58 -16.90 0.48 -16.20
N ALA A 59 -18.00 1.04 -15.70
CA ALA A 59 -17.97 2.18 -14.79
C ALA A 59 -17.28 1.84 -13.45
N ALA A 60 -17.48 0.62 -12.94
CA ALA A 60 -16.84 0.15 -11.70
C ALA A 60 -15.32 -0.04 -11.81
N HIS A 61 -14.77 -0.13 -13.03
CA HIS A 61 -13.35 -0.32 -13.31
C HIS A 61 -12.77 0.72 -14.28
N ASP A 62 -13.40 1.88 -14.39
CA ASP A 62 -13.02 2.94 -15.33
C ASP A 62 -11.57 3.46 -15.14
N ILE A 63 -11.11 3.61 -13.89
CA ILE A 63 -9.75 4.02 -13.53
C ILE A 63 -8.75 2.98 -14.02
N GLU A 64 -8.99 1.71 -13.71
CA GLU A 64 -8.12 0.59 -14.06
C GLU A 64 -8.01 0.42 -15.58
N ILE A 65 -9.14 0.45 -16.27
CA ILE A 65 -9.19 0.32 -17.73
C ILE A 65 -8.45 1.48 -18.39
N ARG A 66 -8.68 2.73 -17.96
CA ARG A 66 -8.02 3.91 -18.55
C ARG A 66 -6.55 4.01 -18.19
N ALA A 67 -6.15 3.57 -17.00
CA ALA A 67 -4.75 3.53 -16.58
C ALA A 67 -3.96 2.54 -17.44
N ALA A 68 -4.52 1.36 -17.74
CA ALA A 68 -3.89 0.35 -18.58
C ALA A 68 -3.99 0.64 -20.10
N ALA A 69 -5.14 1.10 -20.57
CA ALA A 69 -5.46 1.31 -21.98
C ALA A 69 -6.06 2.71 -22.24
N PRO A 70 -5.24 3.77 -22.22
CA PRO A 70 -5.70 5.16 -22.32
C PRO A 70 -6.39 5.45 -23.66
N GLU A 71 -6.10 4.68 -24.71
CA GLU A 71 -6.76 4.79 -26.01
C GLU A 71 -8.27 4.50 -25.95
N LEU A 72 -8.74 3.82 -24.89
CA LEU A 72 -10.15 3.49 -24.68
C LEU A 72 -10.96 4.63 -24.05
N ALA A 73 -10.35 5.78 -23.76
CA ALA A 73 -11.02 6.92 -23.13
C ALA A 73 -12.27 7.42 -23.90
N ALA A 74 -12.35 7.16 -25.21
CA ALA A 74 -13.51 7.53 -26.02
C ALA A 74 -14.77 6.68 -25.72
N ILE A 75 -14.61 5.46 -25.17
CA ILE A 75 -15.71 4.52 -24.89
C ILE A 75 -15.83 4.16 -23.40
N VAL A 76 -14.83 4.49 -22.60
CA VAL A 76 -14.80 4.31 -21.14
C VAL A 76 -14.74 5.69 -20.48
N PRO A 77 -15.90 6.30 -20.15
CA PRO A 77 -15.92 7.59 -19.47
C PRO A 77 -15.42 7.44 -18.03
N LEU A 78 -14.67 8.44 -17.55
CA LEU A 78 -14.20 8.48 -16.17
C LEU A 78 -15.31 9.06 -15.29
N THR A 79 -15.90 8.19 -14.49
CA THR A 79 -16.92 8.48 -13.48
C THR A 79 -16.29 8.77 -12.11
N ARG A 80 -15.10 8.22 -11.84
CA ARG A 80 -14.32 8.42 -10.62
C ARG A 80 -13.00 9.12 -10.97
N SER A 81 -12.81 10.36 -10.52
CA SER A 81 -11.64 11.17 -10.88
C SER A 81 -11.14 12.02 -9.73
N THR A 82 -9.82 12.19 -9.67
CA THR A 82 -9.16 13.21 -8.85
C THR A 82 -9.15 14.54 -9.59
N ILE A 83 -9.02 15.65 -8.85
CA ILE A 83 -8.92 16.99 -9.45
C ILE A 83 -7.68 17.13 -10.33
N GLU A 84 -6.66 16.30 -10.09
CA GLU A 84 -5.40 16.24 -10.84
C GLU A 84 -5.62 16.16 -12.36
N THR A 85 -6.66 15.47 -12.80
CA THR A 85 -6.99 15.31 -14.23
C THR A 85 -7.23 16.65 -14.94
N GLY A 86 -7.75 17.65 -14.21
CA GLY A 86 -8.04 18.98 -14.74
C GLY A 86 -6.93 20.01 -14.53
N LEU A 87 -5.87 19.67 -13.78
CA LEU A 87 -4.84 20.62 -13.39
C LEU A 87 -3.73 20.78 -14.45
N PRO A 88 -3.07 21.95 -14.51
CA PRO A 88 -1.82 22.14 -15.27
C PRO A 88 -0.70 21.22 -14.78
N GLU A 89 0.27 20.91 -15.66
CA GLU A 89 1.40 20.03 -15.35
C GLU A 89 2.20 20.46 -14.10
N ASP A 90 2.42 21.77 -13.91
CA ASP A 90 3.15 22.34 -12.78
C ASP A 90 2.40 22.26 -11.44
N GLU A 91 1.10 21.97 -11.47
CA GLU A 91 0.26 21.78 -10.27
C GLU A 91 0.02 20.30 -9.93
N ARG A 92 0.43 19.38 -10.81
CA ARG A 92 0.36 17.92 -10.60
C ARG A 92 1.56 17.42 -9.81
N ILE A 93 1.46 17.52 -8.49
CA ILE A 93 2.54 17.21 -7.56
C ILE A 93 2.39 15.88 -6.82
N LEU A 94 1.25 15.21 -6.97
CA LEU A 94 1.00 13.96 -6.26
C LEU A 94 1.89 12.87 -6.81
N VAL A 95 2.55 12.17 -5.90
CA VAL A 95 3.19 10.89 -6.20
C VAL A 95 2.19 9.83 -5.79
N PRO A 96 1.80 8.91 -6.69
CA PRO A 96 0.83 7.88 -6.35
C PRO A 96 1.25 7.02 -5.16
N ALA A 97 0.26 6.54 -4.41
CA ALA A 97 0.50 5.68 -3.26
C ALA A 97 1.36 4.46 -3.63
N PRO A 98 2.20 3.97 -2.69
CA PRO A 98 2.86 2.68 -2.85
C PRO A 98 1.85 1.61 -3.25
N ARG A 99 2.28 0.67 -4.10
CA ARG A 99 1.44 -0.44 -4.59
C ARG A 99 0.20 -0.03 -5.39
N ARG A 100 0.12 1.19 -5.93
CA ARG A 100 -0.95 1.58 -6.88
C ARG A 100 -1.10 0.59 -8.03
N THR A 101 0.01 0.08 -8.58
CA THR A 101 -0.01 -0.92 -9.66
C THR A 101 -0.71 -2.21 -9.22
N LEU A 102 -0.49 -2.67 -7.97
CA LEU A 102 -1.19 -3.82 -7.42
C LEU A 102 -2.69 -3.57 -7.28
N ARG A 103 -3.08 -2.34 -6.88
CA ARG A 103 -4.50 -1.94 -6.80
C ARG A 103 -5.15 -1.97 -8.19
N LEU A 104 -4.46 -1.43 -9.21
CA LEU A 104 -4.91 -1.48 -10.61
C LEU A 104 -4.97 -2.92 -11.13
N ALA A 105 -3.97 -3.76 -10.84
CA ALA A 105 -3.93 -5.15 -11.24
C ALA A 105 -5.09 -5.97 -10.65
N ASN A 106 -5.42 -5.74 -9.37
CA ASN A 106 -6.56 -6.38 -8.73
C ASN A 106 -7.91 -5.97 -9.36
N GLY A 107 -8.13 -4.67 -9.61
CA GLY A 107 -9.34 -4.21 -10.29
C GLY A 107 -9.43 -4.69 -11.74
N LEU A 108 -8.31 -4.75 -12.47
CA LEU A 108 -8.27 -5.36 -13.80
C LEU A 108 -8.58 -6.86 -13.77
N ALA A 109 -8.08 -7.61 -12.79
CA ALA A 109 -8.36 -9.03 -12.65
C ALA A 109 -9.85 -9.28 -12.37
N GLU A 110 -10.49 -8.45 -11.55
CA GLU A 110 -11.95 -8.47 -11.33
C GLU A 110 -12.71 -8.19 -12.63
N PHE A 111 -12.35 -7.11 -13.33
CA PHE A 111 -12.94 -6.78 -14.63
C PHE A 111 -12.81 -7.94 -15.62
N PHE A 112 -11.62 -8.54 -15.77
CA PHE A 112 -11.39 -9.63 -16.70
C PHE A 112 -12.14 -10.90 -16.32
N ARG A 113 -12.21 -11.23 -15.02
CA ARG A 113 -12.97 -12.39 -14.52
C ARG A 113 -14.44 -12.32 -14.94
N GLU A 114 -15.02 -11.12 -14.98
CA GLU A 114 -16.43 -10.90 -15.29
C GLU A 114 -16.68 -10.65 -16.78
N ALA A 115 -15.76 -9.97 -17.48
CA ALA A 115 -15.92 -9.62 -18.88
C ALA A 115 -15.62 -10.78 -19.86
N VAL A 116 -14.80 -11.75 -19.45
CA VAL A 116 -14.36 -12.86 -20.31
C VAL A 116 -15.43 -13.97 -20.36
N PRO A 117 -15.78 -14.51 -21.55
CA PRO A 117 -16.62 -15.70 -21.64
C PRO A 117 -15.98 -16.90 -20.92
N PRO A 118 -16.72 -17.63 -20.06
CA PRO A 118 -16.16 -18.80 -19.37
C PRO A 118 -15.57 -19.83 -20.35
N GLY A 119 -14.44 -20.42 -19.99
CA GLY A 119 -13.69 -21.38 -20.82
C GLY A 119 -12.78 -20.72 -21.87
N SER A 120 -12.53 -19.42 -21.77
CA SER A 120 -11.60 -18.72 -22.65
C SER A 120 -10.14 -19.12 -22.35
N ALA A 121 -9.25 -18.91 -23.32
CA ALA A 121 -7.83 -19.14 -23.15
C ALA A 121 -7.01 -18.05 -23.85
N ILE A 122 -5.90 -17.65 -23.23
CA ILE A 122 -4.92 -16.72 -23.79
C ILE A 122 -3.51 -17.28 -23.64
N THR A 123 -2.64 -16.90 -24.58
CA THR A 123 -1.21 -17.15 -24.56
C THR A 123 -0.50 -15.81 -24.59
N VAL A 124 0.48 -15.62 -23.70
CA VAL A 124 1.36 -14.46 -23.66
C VAL A 124 2.77 -14.93 -24.02
N CYS A 125 3.42 -14.32 -24.99
CA CYS A 125 4.85 -14.50 -25.25
C CYS A 125 5.65 -13.29 -24.74
N ASN A 126 6.98 -13.41 -24.72
CA ASN A 126 7.88 -12.39 -24.16
C ASN A 126 7.61 -12.07 -22.68
N GLY A 127 7.17 -13.06 -21.90
CA GLY A 127 6.87 -12.89 -20.47
C GLY A 127 8.10 -12.49 -19.65
N ALA A 128 9.31 -12.87 -20.06
CA ALA A 128 10.54 -12.45 -19.37
C ALA A 128 10.92 -10.99 -19.67
N GLN A 129 10.41 -10.42 -20.76
CA GLN A 129 10.62 -9.04 -21.20
C GLN A 129 9.40 -8.15 -20.94
N ALA A 130 8.38 -8.68 -20.24
CA ALA A 130 7.21 -7.90 -19.85
C ALA A 130 7.59 -6.74 -18.93
N ASP A 131 6.75 -5.71 -18.93
CA ASP A 131 6.87 -4.63 -17.95
C ASP A 131 6.48 -5.18 -16.57
N PRO A 132 7.09 -4.70 -15.47
CA PRO A 132 6.69 -5.13 -14.12
C PRO A 132 5.18 -5.02 -13.83
N THR A 133 4.47 -4.07 -14.43
CA THR A 133 3.01 -3.96 -14.31
C THR A 133 2.25 -5.11 -14.97
N ASP A 134 2.73 -5.64 -16.10
CA ASP A 134 2.14 -6.81 -16.77
C ASP A 134 2.49 -8.09 -16.01
N THR A 135 3.71 -8.21 -15.48
CA THR A 135 4.11 -9.33 -14.63
C THR A 135 3.23 -9.41 -13.39
N GLU A 136 3.07 -8.30 -12.67
CA GLU A 136 2.20 -8.21 -11.49
C GLU A 136 0.74 -8.54 -11.83
N LEU A 137 0.22 -8.03 -12.95
CA LEU A 137 -1.12 -8.36 -13.42
C LEU A 137 -1.30 -9.84 -13.72
N LEU A 138 -0.35 -10.47 -14.44
CA LEU A 138 -0.44 -11.88 -14.79
C LEU A 138 -0.41 -12.76 -13.53
N GLU A 139 0.41 -12.43 -12.55
CA GLU A 139 0.45 -13.12 -11.25
C GLU A 139 -0.90 -13.00 -10.51
N VAL A 140 -1.47 -11.78 -10.47
CA VAL A 140 -2.78 -11.54 -9.85
C VAL A 140 -3.88 -12.32 -10.58
N MET A 141 -3.91 -12.28 -11.93
CA MET A 141 -4.91 -12.98 -12.73
C MET A 141 -4.81 -14.50 -12.57
N MET A 142 -3.61 -15.07 -12.63
CA MET A 142 -3.39 -16.52 -12.49
C MET A 142 -3.74 -17.02 -11.08
N ARG A 143 -3.70 -16.15 -10.07
CA ARG A 143 -4.10 -16.47 -8.69
C ARG A 143 -5.61 -16.30 -8.46
N ARG A 144 -6.23 -15.26 -9.01
CA ARG A 144 -7.61 -14.85 -8.70
C ARG A 144 -8.66 -15.27 -9.73
N ILE A 145 -8.24 -15.64 -10.95
CA ILE A 145 -9.16 -16.10 -12.00
C ILE A 145 -9.02 -17.60 -12.14
N SER A 146 -10.11 -18.36 -12.01
CA SER A 146 -10.07 -19.81 -12.21
C SER A 146 -9.69 -20.15 -13.67
N PRO A 147 -8.86 -21.18 -13.90
CA PRO A 147 -8.60 -21.70 -15.25
C PRO A 147 -9.86 -22.16 -16.01
N ALA A 148 -10.94 -22.48 -15.28
CA ALA A 148 -12.24 -22.80 -15.88
C ALA A 148 -12.90 -21.56 -16.52
N THR A 149 -12.59 -20.37 -16.03
CA THR A 149 -13.04 -19.09 -16.59
C THR A 149 -12.09 -18.62 -17.69
N LEU A 150 -10.80 -18.52 -17.36
CA LEU A 150 -9.76 -18.05 -18.27
C LEU A 150 -8.46 -18.84 -18.03
N ALA A 151 -8.05 -19.67 -18.98
CA ALA A 151 -6.74 -20.30 -18.94
C ALA A 151 -5.67 -19.34 -19.48
N ILE A 152 -4.54 -19.23 -18.79
CA ILE A 152 -3.43 -18.31 -19.14
C ILE A 152 -2.15 -19.11 -19.29
N THR A 153 -1.51 -19.02 -20.44
CA THR A 153 -0.17 -19.60 -20.68
C THR A 153 0.83 -18.49 -20.96
N VAL A 154 1.91 -18.40 -20.19
CA VAL A 154 2.96 -17.40 -20.35
C VAL A 154 4.26 -18.06 -20.81
N TYR A 155 4.74 -17.70 -22.00
CA TYR A 155 6.02 -18.11 -22.54
C TYR A 155 7.09 -17.06 -22.24
N ALA A 156 8.26 -17.52 -21.81
CA ALA A 156 9.36 -16.63 -21.46
C ALA A 156 9.88 -15.84 -22.68
N GLY A 157 9.97 -16.48 -23.85
CA GLY A 157 10.48 -15.88 -25.08
C GLY A 157 9.39 -15.51 -26.09
N GLY A 158 9.79 -14.86 -27.17
CA GLY A 158 8.93 -14.36 -28.23
C GLY A 158 9.71 -13.51 -29.23
N PRO A 159 9.02 -12.83 -30.16
CA PRO A 159 9.67 -12.00 -31.18
C PRO A 159 10.37 -10.79 -30.56
N GLU A 160 11.51 -10.40 -31.15
CA GLU A 160 12.20 -9.16 -30.81
C GLU A 160 11.32 -7.94 -31.14
N PRO A 161 11.33 -6.90 -30.29
CA PRO A 161 10.58 -5.68 -30.57
C PRO A 161 11.21 -4.88 -31.70
N PRO A 162 10.42 -4.05 -32.41
CA PRO A 162 11.01 -3.04 -33.29
C PRO A 162 11.83 -2.04 -32.47
N PRO A 163 12.87 -1.41 -33.06
CA PRO A 163 13.63 -0.34 -32.41
C PRO A 163 12.73 0.80 -31.96
N ASP A 164 13.05 1.39 -30.81
CA ASP A 164 12.34 2.55 -30.30
C ASP A 164 12.73 3.82 -31.10
N THR A 165 11.83 4.25 -31.97
CA THR A 165 11.99 5.39 -32.88
C THR A 165 11.38 6.68 -32.34
N ARG A 166 10.82 6.65 -31.12
CA ARG A 166 10.15 7.81 -30.53
C ARG A 166 11.12 8.97 -30.30
N ASP A 167 10.62 10.17 -30.53
CA ASP A 167 11.35 11.40 -30.23
C ASP A 167 11.25 11.78 -28.73
N ALA A 168 11.90 12.88 -28.36
CA ALA A 168 11.92 13.35 -26.98
C ALA A 168 10.55 13.81 -26.45
N ASP A 169 9.66 14.29 -27.32
CA ASP A 169 8.34 14.77 -26.89
C ASP A 169 7.38 13.59 -26.70
N GLU A 170 7.44 12.59 -27.57
CA GLU A 170 6.72 11.32 -27.42
C GLU A 170 7.16 10.57 -26.14
N LEU A 171 8.47 10.49 -25.88
CA LEU A 171 8.99 9.91 -24.64
C LEU A 171 8.56 10.70 -23.41
N TRP A 172 8.53 12.03 -23.49
CA TRP A 172 8.11 12.87 -22.36
C TRP A 172 6.65 12.62 -21.99
N ALA A 173 5.76 12.55 -22.98
CA ALA A 173 4.34 12.27 -22.74
C ALA A 173 4.14 10.92 -22.00
N LEU A 174 4.96 9.92 -22.32
CA LEU A 174 4.94 8.62 -21.66
C LEU A 174 5.52 8.67 -20.25
N VAL A 175 6.67 9.33 -20.05
CA VAL A 175 7.29 9.47 -18.72
C VAL A 175 6.38 10.22 -17.76
N ASP A 176 5.79 11.35 -18.18
CA ASP A 176 4.86 12.11 -17.34
C ASP A 176 3.65 11.26 -16.96
N ARG A 177 3.05 10.54 -17.92
CA ARG A 177 1.97 9.60 -17.62
C ARG A 177 2.41 8.51 -16.66
N CYS A 178 3.57 7.88 -16.87
CA CYS A 178 4.06 6.82 -16.02
C CYS A 178 4.22 7.28 -14.56
N VAL A 179 4.74 8.50 -14.34
CA VAL A 179 4.84 9.06 -12.99
C VAL A 179 3.46 9.30 -12.38
N ARG A 180 2.51 9.90 -13.13
CA ARG A 180 1.14 10.14 -12.65
C ARG A 180 0.38 8.86 -12.32
N GLU A 181 0.63 7.78 -13.05
CA GLU A 181 -0.02 6.49 -12.80
C GLU A 181 0.74 5.60 -11.81
N GLY A 182 1.96 5.97 -11.42
CA GLY A 182 2.80 5.20 -10.49
C GLY A 182 3.57 4.06 -11.16
N PHE A 183 3.74 4.09 -12.48
CA PHE A 183 4.50 3.11 -13.26
C PHE A 183 6.00 3.43 -13.19
N LEU A 184 6.55 3.38 -11.98
CA LEU A 184 7.89 3.92 -11.68
C LEU A 184 9.01 3.21 -12.44
N HIS A 185 8.90 1.90 -12.70
CA HIS A 185 9.89 1.17 -13.49
C HIS A 185 10.02 1.72 -14.92
N ALA A 186 8.91 1.85 -15.63
CA ALA A 186 8.89 2.45 -16.96
C ALA A 186 9.25 3.94 -16.94
N ALA A 187 8.84 4.70 -15.92
CA ALA A 187 9.23 6.10 -15.78
C ALA A 187 10.75 6.27 -15.67
N ALA A 188 11.44 5.38 -14.93
CA ALA A 188 12.89 5.39 -14.82
C ALA A 188 13.56 5.03 -16.16
N GLU A 189 13.17 3.90 -16.78
CA GLU A 189 13.76 3.42 -18.04
C GLU A 189 13.57 4.42 -19.19
N LEU A 190 12.32 4.86 -19.42
CA LEU A 190 12.00 5.83 -20.48
C LEU A 190 12.59 7.20 -20.19
N GLY A 191 12.71 7.57 -18.91
CA GLY A 191 13.32 8.81 -18.46
C GLY A 191 14.81 8.87 -18.80
N GLU A 192 15.56 7.79 -18.57
CA GLU A 192 16.96 7.67 -18.99
C GLU A 192 17.11 7.79 -20.51
N HIS A 193 16.23 7.13 -21.28
CA HIS A 193 16.21 7.25 -22.75
C HIS A 193 15.92 8.68 -23.23
N GLY A 194 15.05 9.40 -22.52
CA GLY A 194 14.74 10.80 -22.78
C GLY A 194 15.91 11.73 -22.47
N MET A 195 16.60 11.51 -21.35
CA MET A 195 17.82 12.24 -21.00
C MET A 195 18.91 12.05 -22.06
N ALA A 196 19.10 10.83 -22.57
CA ALA A 196 20.10 10.56 -23.62
C ALA A 196 19.80 11.23 -24.97
N ARG A 197 18.55 11.64 -25.21
CA ARG A 197 18.08 12.30 -26.44
C ARG A 197 17.98 13.83 -26.31
N THR A 198 18.33 14.39 -25.17
CA THR A 198 18.15 15.83 -24.87
C THR A 198 19.44 16.44 -24.35
N GLU A 199 19.61 17.74 -24.55
CA GLU A 199 20.81 18.46 -24.12
C GLU A 199 20.88 18.55 -22.57
N PRO A 200 21.95 18.04 -21.94
CA PRO A 200 22.13 18.12 -20.49
C PRO A 200 22.00 19.55 -19.96
N GLY A 201 21.24 19.73 -18.87
CA GLY A 201 20.94 21.05 -18.30
C GLY A 201 19.83 21.84 -19.01
N GLY A 202 19.38 21.41 -20.19
CA GLY A 202 18.27 22.04 -20.90
C GLY A 202 16.89 21.78 -20.25
N PRO A 203 15.84 22.56 -20.58
CA PRO A 203 14.52 22.44 -19.95
C PRO A 203 13.86 21.06 -20.11
N ARG A 204 13.96 20.44 -21.29
CA ARG A 204 13.39 19.10 -21.53
C ARG A 204 14.21 18.01 -20.82
N TRP A 205 15.53 18.12 -20.83
CA TRP A 205 16.41 17.22 -20.10
C TRP A 205 16.14 17.26 -18.59
N TRP A 206 15.97 18.46 -18.03
CA TRP A 206 15.62 18.66 -16.62
C TRP A 206 14.34 17.92 -16.23
N ARG A 207 13.29 18.06 -17.05
CA ARG A 207 12.03 17.36 -16.84
C ARG A 207 12.22 15.85 -16.77
N PHE A 208 12.99 15.27 -17.69
CA PHE A 208 13.32 13.84 -17.62
C PHE A 208 14.12 13.51 -16.36
N ALA A 209 15.22 14.22 -16.08
CA ALA A 209 16.07 13.96 -14.92
C ALA A 209 15.27 14.00 -13.61
N GLN A 210 14.39 14.99 -13.43
CA GLN A 210 13.53 15.09 -12.26
C GLN A 210 12.59 13.88 -12.13
N ARG A 211 11.92 13.47 -13.21
CA ARG A 211 10.99 12.32 -13.18
C ARG A 211 11.74 11.00 -12.97
N THR A 212 12.88 10.81 -13.63
CA THR A 212 13.76 9.63 -13.47
C THR A 212 14.24 9.49 -12.04
N ALA A 213 14.84 10.53 -11.46
CA ALA A 213 15.33 10.48 -10.09
C ALA A 213 14.20 10.24 -9.06
N THR A 214 13.03 10.86 -9.28
CA THR A 214 11.84 10.62 -8.45
C THR A 214 11.39 9.15 -8.52
N ALA A 215 11.33 8.59 -9.73
CA ALA A 215 10.93 7.21 -9.95
C ALA A 215 11.92 6.21 -9.33
N LEU A 216 13.22 6.41 -9.55
CA LEU A 216 14.28 5.60 -8.94
C LEU A 216 14.23 5.64 -7.42
N GLY A 217 14.02 6.82 -6.83
CA GLY A 217 13.84 6.97 -5.38
C GLY A 217 12.62 6.23 -4.85
N GLY A 218 11.48 6.30 -5.55
CA GLY A 218 10.27 5.56 -5.18
C GLY A 218 10.42 4.03 -5.30
N LEU A 219 11.30 3.56 -6.18
CA LEU A 219 11.67 2.13 -6.31
C LEU A 219 12.71 1.67 -5.28
N GLY A 220 13.23 2.57 -4.44
CA GLY A 220 14.34 2.27 -3.54
C GLY A 220 15.70 2.08 -4.23
N ARG A 221 15.81 2.43 -5.52
CA ARG A 221 17.06 2.48 -6.30
C ARG A 221 17.85 3.75 -5.95
N THR A 222 18.14 3.91 -4.66
CA THR A 222 18.64 5.15 -4.05
C THR A 222 19.95 5.64 -4.66
N GLU A 223 20.88 4.72 -4.95
CA GLU A 223 22.19 5.06 -5.50
C GLU A 223 22.09 5.62 -6.92
N GLU A 224 21.22 5.04 -7.74
CA GLU A 224 20.95 5.52 -9.10
C GLU A 224 20.21 6.86 -9.07
N ALA A 225 19.27 7.03 -8.13
CA ALA A 225 18.61 8.32 -7.93
C ALA A 225 19.60 9.42 -7.52
N TRP A 226 20.56 9.13 -6.64
CA TRP A 226 21.64 10.07 -6.30
C TRP A 226 22.49 10.42 -7.51
N ALA A 227 22.86 9.45 -8.34
CA ALA A 227 23.64 9.70 -9.55
C ALA A 227 22.94 10.67 -10.51
N VAL A 228 21.61 10.57 -10.65
CA VAL A 228 20.83 11.53 -11.45
C VAL A 228 20.84 12.92 -10.82
N TRP A 229 20.65 13.06 -9.51
CA TRP A 229 20.73 14.37 -8.84
C TRP A 229 22.12 15.00 -8.90
N ASP A 230 23.18 14.20 -8.78
CA ASP A 230 24.56 14.65 -8.97
C ASP A 230 24.78 15.15 -10.40
N LEU A 231 24.23 14.44 -11.39
CA LEU A 231 24.29 14.85 -12.79
C LEU A 231 23.56 16.17 -13.04
N VAL A 232 22.42 16.42 -12.41
CA VAL A 232 21.73 17.72 -12.45
C VAL A 232 22.64 18.83 -11.93
N ARG A 233 23.31 18.61 -10.78
CA ARG A 233 24.22 19.61 -10.19
C ARG A 233 25.43 19.93 -11.06
N VAL A 234 25.91 18.95 -11.83
CA VAL A 234 27.03 19.13 -12.78
C VAL A 234 26.58 19.79 -14.09
N SER A 235 25.35 19.55 -14.53
CA SER A 235 24.88 19.94 -15.87
C SER A 235 24.19 21.30 -15.93
N SER A 236 23.83 21.91 -14.79
CA SER A 236 23.08 23.17 -14.76
C SER A 236 23.65 24.16 -13.76
N GLN A 237 23.35 25.45 -13.95
CA GLN A 237 23.55 26.53 -12.97
C GLN A 237 22.21 27.17 -12.57
N ASP A 238 21.09 26.63 -13.04
CA ASP A 238 19.76 27.14 -12.76
C ASP A 238 19.42 26.94 -11.26
N PRO A 239 19.08 28.01 -10.53
CA PRO A 239 18.85 27.92 -9.09
C PRO A 239 17.65 27.03 -8.74
N ALA A 240 16.60 26.98 -9.55
CA ALA A 240 15.43 26.15 -9.27
C ALA A 240 15.75 24.65 -9.47
N MET A 241 16.62 24.31 -10.43
CA MET A 241 17.13 22.94 -10.59
C MET A 241 18.04 22.52 -9.43
N HIS A 242 18.94 23.40 -8.98
CA HIS A 242 19.82 23.14 -7.84
C HIS A 242 19.04 22.98 -6.53
N ALA A 243 18.05 23.83 -6.27
CA ALA A 243 17.16 23.69 -5.12
C ALA A 243 16.42 22.35 -5.13
N ALA A 244 15.89 21.95 -6.29
CA ALA A 244 15.19 20.68 -6.45
C ALA A 244 16.13 19.47 -6.30
N ALA A 245 17.37 19.54 -6.79
CA ALA A 245 18.36 18.48 -6.62
C ALA A 245 18.81 18.34 -5.15
N ALA A 246 18.97 19.46 -4.44
CA ALA A 246 19.24 19.46 -3.00
C ALA A 246 18.07 18.84 -2.22
N TYR A 247 16.83 19.26 -2.50
CA TYR A 247 15.63 18.66 -1.89
C TYR A 247 15.52 17.16 -2.18
N GLY A 248 15.70 16.74 -3.45
CA GLY A 248 15.65 15.34 -3.86
C GLY A 248 16.69 14.49 -3.14
N THR A 249 17.92 15.00 -3.01
CA THR A 249 18.99 14.35 -2.25
C THR A 249 18.62 14.23 -0.77
N ALA A 250 18.09 15.30 -0.16
CA ALA A 250 17.62 15.29 1.22
C ALA A 250 16.53 14.22 1.47
N MET A 251 15.58 14.08 0.54
CA MET A 251 14.49 13.12 0.68
C MET A 251 14.97 11.67 0.51
N LEU A 252 15.99 11.41 -0.32
CA LEU A 252 16.61 10.09 -0.40
C LEU A 252 17.27 9.69 0.93
N ASP A 253 18.00 10.62 1.56
CA ASP A 253 18.61 10.41 2.88
C ASP A 253 17.55 10.22 3.97
N ALA A 254 16.51 11.06 3.99
CA ALA A 254 15.47 11.05 5.02
C ALA A 254 14.45 9.90 4.88
N ARG A 255 14.27 9.36 3.66
CA ARG A 255 13.27 8.34 3.34
C ARG A 255 13.87 7.01 2.94
N HIS A 256 15.16 6.79 3.20
CA HIS A 256 15.80 5.51 2.90
C HIS A 256 14.93 4.33 3.40
N PRO A 257 14.66 3.31 2.55
CA PRO A 257 13.76 2.21 2.91
C PRO A 257 14.18 1.51 4.20
N ASP A 258 15.47 1.20 4.32
CA ASP A 258 16.09 0.74 5.56
C ASP A 258 16.25 1.91 6.55
N PRO A 259 15.57 1.88 7.71
CA PRO A 259 15.70 2.91 8.75
C PRO A 259 17.13 3.10 9.27
N ALA A 260 17.95 2.05 9.31
CA ALA A 260 19.32 2.12 9.80
C ALA A 260 20.25 2.91 8.88
N ARG A 261 19.89 3.04 7.60
CA ARG A 261 20.62 3.79 6.58
C ARG A 261 20.13 5.24 6.39
N ARG A 262 19.12 5.67 7.16
CA ARG A 262 18.63 7.06 7.09
C ARG A 262 19.64 8.00 7.73
N ASP A 263 20.11 8.99 6.97
CA ASP A 263 21.01 10.04 7.48
C ASP A 263 20.24 11.37 7.62
N LEU A 264 19.60 11.55 8.78
CA LEU A 264 18.78 12.74 9.06
C LEU A 264 19.62 14.02 9.21
N VAL A 265 20.92 13.91 9.48
CA VAL A 265 21.82 15.06 9.60
C VAL A 265 22.20 15.57 8.21
N ARG A 266 22.63 14.67 7.33
CA ARG A 266 22.90 14.99 5.92
C ARG A 266 21.64 15.48 5.21
N ALA A 267 20.50 14.82 5.44
CA ALA A 267 19.21 15.25 4.88
C ALA A 267 18.88 16.70 5.27
N ARG A 268 19.11 17.06 6.53
CA ARG A 268 18.89 18.43 7.02
C ARG A 268 19.82 19.44 6.35
N GLY A 269 21.10 19.08 6.15
CA GLY A 269 22.05 19.93 5.43
C GLY A 269 21.54 20.27 4.03
N TRP A 270 21.14 19.23 3.28
CA TRP A 270 20.62 19.39 1.92
C TRP A 270 19.30 20.16 1.85
N VAL A 271 18.34 19.90 2.74
CA VAL A 271 17.07 20.65 2.70
C VAL A 271 17.27 22.12 3.09
N ASN A 272 18.21 22.43 3.98
CA ASN A 272 18.55 23.82 4.31
C ASN A 272 19.18 24.53 3.11
N GLU A 273 20.00 23.82 2.32
CA GLU A 273 20.53 24.34 1.06
C GLU A 273 19.42 24.60 0.04
N ALA A 274 18.46 23.67 -0.10
CA ALA A 274 17.28 23.87 -0.92
C ALA A 274 16.49 25.12 -0.50
N ILE A 275 16.19 25.27 0.79
CA ILE A 275 15.49 26.45 1.35
C ILE A 275 16.26 27.74 1.04
N ALA A 276 17.58 27.74 1.22
CA ALA A 276 18.41 28.91 0.97
C ALA A 276 18.36 29.34 -0.50
N ILE A 277 18.44 28.39 -1.44
CA ILE A 277 18.38 28.67 -2.87
C ILE A 277 16.96 29.08 -3.29
N SER A 278 15.94 28.34 -2.86
CA SER A 278 14.52 28.64 -3.10
C SER A 278 14.16 30.05 -2.63
N GLY A 279 14.69 30.48 -1.48
CA GLY A 279 14.48 31.82 -0.93
C GLY A 279 15.04 32.97 -1.78
N LEU A 280 15.95 32.68 -2.71
CA LEU A 280 16.55 33.65 -3.62
C LEU A 280 15.90 33.66 -5.01
N LEU A 281 14.92 32.79 -5.27
CA LEU A 281 14.23 32.76 -6.55
C LEU A 281 13.50 34.09 -6.81
N PRO A 282 13.59 34.66 -8.03
CA PRO A 282 13.09 36.00 -8.31
C PRO A 282 11.56 36.06 -8.32
N ASP A 283 10.90 35.05 -8.91
CA ASP A 283 9.44 35.00 -9.00
C ASP A 283 8.82 34.70 -7.62
N PRO A 284 7.95 35.60 -7.08
CA PRO A 284 7.36 35.40 -5.76
C PRO A 284 6.50 34.15 -5.64
N ALA A 285 5.75 33.79 -6.69
CA ALA A 285 4.87 32.63 -6.65
C ALA A 285 5.68 31.32 -6.67
N GLU A 286 6.68 31.21 -7.54
CA GLU A 286 7.59 30.07 -7.56
C GLU A 286 8.36 29.95 -6.23
N ARG A 287 8.85 31.07 -5.70
CA ARG A 287 9.53 31.11 -4.39
C ARG A 287 8.62 30.62 -3.26
N ALA A 288 7.38 31.09 -3.18
CA ALA A 288 6.42 30.66 -2.16
C ALA A 288 6.11 29.17 -2.27
N PHE A 289 5.85 28.66 -3.47
CA PHE A 289 5.60 27.24 -3.72
C PHE A 289 6.80 26.37 -3.32
N LYS A 290 8.01 26.71 -3.79
CA LYS A 290 9.24 25.96 -3.51
C LYS A 290 9.57 25.97 -2.01
N LEU A 291 9.50 27.13 -1.35
CA LEU A 291 9.73 27.22 0.09
C LEU A 291 8.69 26.44 0.90
N GLY A 292 7.43 26.45 0.49
CA GLY A 292 6.37 25.64 1.13
C GLY A 292 6.69 24.15 1.04
N PHE A 293 7.11 23.70 -0.16
CA PHE A 293 7.54 22.32 -0.40
C PHE A 293 8.77 21.93 0.43
N ASP A 294 9.80 22.78 0.45
CA ASP A 294 11.05 22.52 1.17
C ASP A 294 10.84 22.52 2.69
N ARG A 295 10.06 23.45 3.23
CA ARG A 295 9.69 23.50 4.66
C ARG A 295 8.91 22.27 5.08
N ASN A 296 8.00 21.80 4.23
CA ASN A 296 7.28 20.55 4.47
C ASN A 296 8.23 19.33 4.45
N GLY A 297 9.24 19.32 3.56
CA GLY A 297 10.31 18.32 3.60
C GLY A 297 11.14 18.36 4.88
N LEU A 298 11.48 19.56 5.36
CA LEU A 298 12.19 19.74 6.64
C LEU A 298 11.32 19.29 7.83
N ALA A 299 10.00 19.52 7.78
CA ALA A 299 9.06 19.05 8.80
C ALA A 299 9.06 17.51 8.93
N LEU A 300 9.16 16.78 7.81
CA LEU A 300 9.33 15.32 7.84
C LEU A 300 10.63 14.92 8.57
N ILE A 301 11.73 15.64 8.37
CA ILE A 301 13.00 15.37 9.05
C ILE A 301 12.88 15.65 10.55
N GLU A 302 12.25 16.76 10.94
CA GLU A 302 11.95 17.08 12.34
C GLU A 302 11.09 15.98 13.02
N LEU A 303 10.02 15.55 12.34
CA LEU A 303 9.14 14.48 12.79
C LEU A 303 9.92 13.18 13.06
N ARG A 304 10.78 12.77 12.12
CA ARG A 304 11.61 11.56 12.29
C ARG A 304 12.63 11.68 13.43
N GLN A 305 12.96 12.89 13.86
CA GLN A 305 13.81 13.16 15.02
C GLN A 305 13.01 13.34 16.33
N GLY A 306 11.69 13.09 16.30
CA GLY A 306 10.81 13.22 17.46
C GLY A 306 10.48 14.67 17.83
N ARG A 307 10.81 15.64 16.99
CA ARG A 307 10.59 17.08 17.24
C ARG A 307 9.25 17.53 16.65
N LEU A 308 8.17 17.05 17.25
CA LEU A 308 6.79 17.26 16.76
C LEU A 308 6.41 18.74 16.64
N ASP A 309 6.69 19.57 17.65
CA ASP A 309 6.32 21.00 17.62
C ASP A 309 7.08 21.77 16.53
N ALA A 310 8.35 21.42 16.31
CA ALA A 310 9.16 22.01 15.24
C ALA A 310 8.63 21.60 13.86
N ALA A 311 8.26 20.33 13.68
CA ALA A 311 7.62 19.85 12.47
C ALA A 311 6.29 20.58 12.21
N LEU A 312 5.46 20.75 13.24
CA LEU A 312 4.17 21.44 13.15
C LEU A 312 4.34 22.90 12.72
N THR A 313 5.26 23.62 13.36
CA THR A 313 5.57 25.02 13.02
C THR A 313 6.00 25.16 11.55
N LEU A 314 6.81 24.22 11.04
CA LEU A 314 7.26 24.22 9.65
C LEU A 314 6.13 23.98 8.65
N VAL A 315 5.20 23.05 8.95
CA VAL A 315 4.03 22.81 8.10
C VAL A 315 3.07 23.99 8.14
N GLU A 316 2.84 24.59 9.30
CA GLU A 316 2.02 25.81 9.43
C GLU A 316 2.60 26.95 8.57
N SER A 317 3.91 27.15 8.63
CA SER A 317 4.60 28.14 7.79
C SER A 317 4.55 27.79 6.29
N ALA A 318 4.54 26.51 5.93
CA ALA A 318 4.33 26.09 4.54
C ALA A 318 2.89 26.38 4.06
N ILE A 319 1.89 26.23 4.94
CA ILE A 319 0.49 26.56 4.64
C ILE A 319 0.32 28.07 4.43
N GLU A 320 0.98 28.90 5.23
CA GLU A 320 0.98 30.36 5.04
C GLU A 320 1.52 30.74 3.65
N LEU A 321 2.66 30.16 3.25
CA LEU A 321 3.23 30.36 1.91
C LEU A 321 2.28 29.86 0.81
N ALA A 322 1.62 28.72 0.99
CA ALA A 322 0.62 28.22 0.05
C ALA A 322 -0.63 29.11 -0.04
N GLY A 323 -0.86 29.97 0.96
CA GLY A 323 -1.89 31.02 0.92
C GLY A 323 -1.55 32.15 -0.05
N GLU A 324 -0.26 32.47 -0.22
CA GLU A 324 0.22 33.50 -1.17
C GLU A 324 -0.05 33.11 -2.63
N LEU A 325 -0.26 31.82 -2.90
CA LEU A 325 -0.51 31.28 -4.25
C LEU A 325 -1.98 31.44 -4.70
N GLY A 326 -2.88 31.91 -3.84
CA GLY A 326 -4.31 32.07 -4.17
C GLY A 326 -4.97 30.73 -4.51
N GLU A 327 -5.62 30.61 -5.66
CA GLU A 327 -6.25 29.35 -6.08
C GLU A 327 -5.29 28.34 -6.72
N ARG A 328 -4.05 28.72 -7.02
CA ARG A 328 -3.04 27.84 -7.62
C ARG A 328 -2.55 26.78 -6.64
N HIS A 329 -2.07 25.66 -7.20
CA HIS A 329 -1.50 24.52 -6.48
C HIS A 329 -2.44 23.95 -5.39
N PRO A 330 -3.71 23.65 -5.71
CA PRO A 330 -4.66 23.12 -4.72
C PRO A 330 -4.19 21.79 -4.12
N LEU A 331 -3.52 20.93 -4.90
CA LEU A 331 -2.94 19.68 -4.42
C LEU A 331 -1.81 19.90 -3.40
N HIS A 332 -1.03 20.97 -3.54
CA HIS A 332 -0.01 21.33 -2.55
C HIS A 332 -0.66 21.68 -1.22
N ARG A 333 -1.69 22.53 -1.24
CA ARG A 333 -2.46 22.89 -0.05
C ARG A 333 -3.10 21.67 0.60
N MET A 334 -3.72 20.79 -0.20
CA MET A 334 -4.31 19.55 0.28
C MET A 334 -3.29 18.69 1.05
N VAL A 335 -2.11 18.46 0.47
CA VAL A 335 -1.04 17.67 1.10
C VAL A 335 -0.55 18.33 2.40
N LEU A 336 -0.39 19.66 2.42
CA LEU A 336 0.02 20.38 3.62
C LEU A 336 -1.01 20.27 4.75
N LEU A 337 -2.31 20.40 4.43
CA LEU A 337 -3.40 20.20 5.39
C LEU A 337 -3.38 18.78 5.97
N ALA A 338 -3.26 17.76 5.12
CA ALA A 338 -3.16 16.37 5.59
C ALA A 338 -1.90 16.12 6.43
N ASN A 339 -0.77 16.77 6.13
CA ASN A 339 0.45 16.67 6.93
C ASN A 339 0.27 17.35 8.29
N ARG A 340 -0.37 18.53 8.33
CA ARG A 340 -0.69 19.22 9.58
C ARG A 340 -1.65 18.40 10.42
N ALA A 341 -2.68 17.80 9.81
CA ALA A 341 -3.61 16.90 10.49
C ALA A 341 -2.90 15.75 11.21
N ARG A 342 -1.96 15.08 10.53
CA ARG A 342 -1.14 14.01 11.13
C ARG A 342 -0.34 14.50 12.34
N LEU A 343 0.29 15.66 12.24
CA LEU A 343 1.08 16.25 13.33
C LEU A 343 0.19 16.68 14.49
N LEU A 344 -0.94 17.33 14.22
CA LEU A 344 -1.93 17.72 15.23
C LEU A 344 -2.46 16.51 15.99
N ALA A 345 -2.77 15.41 15.28
CA ALA A 345 -3.19 14.17 15.89
C ALA A 345 -2.11 13.58 16.80
N ALA A 346 -0.83 13.62 16.38
CA ALA A 346 0.30 13.18 17.22
C ALA A 346 0.50 14.08 18.46
N CYS A 347 0.18 15.37 18.36
CA CYS A 347 0.19 16.32 19.48
C CYS A 347 -1.08 16.24 20.36
N GLY A 348 -2.00 15.30 20.11
CA GLY A 348 -3.27 15.18 20.86
C GLY A 348 -4.35 16.21 20.51
N ARG A 349 -4.13 17.05 19.49
CA ARG A 349 -5.07 18.08 18.99
C ARG A 349 -6.04 17.48 17.97
N ALA A 350 -6.77 16.45 18.41
CA ALA A 350 -7.57 15.60 17.52
C ALA A 350 -8.69 16.34 16.76
N LYS A 351 -9.33 17.35 17.38
CA LYS A 351 -10.38 18.14 16.72
C LYS A 351 -9.83 18.89 15.50
N GLU A 352 -8.73 19.60 15.69
CA GLU A 352 -8.09 20.39 14.64
C GLU A 352 -7.54 19.49 13.52
N ALA A 353 -7.04 18.30 13.88
CA ALA A 353 -6.64 17.30 12.90
C ALA A 353 -7.80 16.83 12.02
N LEU A 354 -8.99 16.60 12.60
CA LEU A 354 -10.18 16.21 11.84
C LEU A 354 -10.67 17.35 10.92
N ASP A 355 -10.60 18.59 11.39
CA ASP A 355 -10.95 19.78 10.60
C ASP A 355 -10.01 19.91 9.37
N ASP A 356 -8.70 19.68 9.56
CA ASP A 356 -7.72 19.69 8.47
C ASP A 356 -7.90 18.55 7.49
N TYR A 357 -8.18 17.34 7.96
CA TYR A 357 -8.51 16.24 7.06
C TYR A 357 -9.79 16.53 6.27
N ALA A 358 -10.82 17.08 6.90
CA ALA A 358 -12.04 17.47 6.20
C ALA A 358 -11.76 18.53 5.13
N ALA A 359 -10.90 19.51 5.41
CA ALA A 359 -10.47 20.52 4.44
C ALA A 359 -9.66 19.91 3.28
N ALA A 360 -8.75 18.97 3.56
CA ALA A 360 -8.00 18.25 2.52
C ALA A 360 -8.93 17.41 1.62
N ILE A 361 -9.86 16.65 2.22
CA ILE A 361 -10.84 15.84 1.49
C ILE A 361 -11.77 16.72 0.64
N ALA A 362 -12.11 17.92 1.11
CA ALA A 362 -12.92 18.86 0.33
C ALA A 362 -12.22 19.37 -0.93
N VAL A 363 -10.88 19.41 -0.94
CA VAL A 363 -10.09 19.76 -2.15
C VAL A 363 -10.18 18.65 -3.19
N ASP A 364 -10.01 17.39 -2.78
CA ASP A 364 -10.14 16.23 -3.67
C ASP A 364 -10.87 15.06 -2.99
N PRO A 365 -12.20 14.98 -3.13
CA PRO A 365 -12.98 13.86 -2.58
C PRO A 365 -12.68 12.51 -3.24
N GLY A 366 -12.06 12.53 -4.42
CA GLY A 366 -11.65 11.34 -5.18
C GLY A 366 -10.30 10.77 -4.76
N PHE A 367 -9.60 11.41 -3.80
CA PHE A 367 -8.31 10.94 -3.29
C PHE A 367 -8.50 10.11 -2.00
N PRO A 368 -8.46 8.77 -2.07
CA PRO A 368 -8.89 7.91 -0.96
C PRO A 368 -7.98 7.97 0.27
N ASP A 369 -6.68 8.27 0.10
CA ASP A 369 -5.71 8.13 1.20
C ASP A 369 -6.02 9.11 2.35
N HIS A 370 -6.48 10.33 2.07
CA HIS A 370 -6.84 11.29 3.14
C HIS A 370 -8.14 10.93 3.86
N VAL A 371 -9.08 10.29 3.15
CA VAL A 371 -10.30 9.74 3.76
C VAL A 371 -9.95 8.58 4.69
N LEU A 372 -9.07 7.68 4.24
CA LEU A 372 -8.56 6.57 5.05
C LEU A 372 -7.89 7.07 6.34
N GLU A 373 -7.00 8.07 6.24
CA GLU A 373 -6.29 8.64 7.40
C GLU A 373 -7.22 9.34 8.40
N ARG A 374 -8.30 9.99 7.92
CA ARG A 374 -9.33 10.54 8.79
C ARG A 374 -10.11 9.43 9.50
N GLY A 375 -10.49 8.38 8.77
CA GLY A 375 -11.12 7.18 9.33
C GLY A 375 -10.28 6.54 10.44
N ASN A 376 -8.96 6.43 10.25
CA ASN A 376 -8.03 5.91 11.25
C ASN A 376 -7.99 6.76 12.52
N LEU A 377 -8.03 8.08 12.39
CA LEU A 377 -8.12 8.98 13.54
C LEU A 377 -9.47 8.84 14.25
N LEU A 378 -10.58 8.78 13.50
CA LEU A 378 -11.93 8.60 14.06
C LEU A 378 -12.04 7.28 14.83
N PHE A 379 -11.48 6.19 14.28
CA PHE A 379 -11.45 4.89 14.95
C PHE A 379 -10.70 4.96 16.28
N ARG A 380 -9.50 5.55 16.31
CA ARG A 380 -8.74 5.76 17.56
C ARG A 380 -9.47 6.61 18.60
N LEU A 381 -10.39 7.47 18.17
CA LEU A 381 -11.24 8.30 19.03
C LEU A 381 -12.53 7.59 19.48
N GLY A 382 -12.75 6.33 19.08
CA GLY A 382 -13.97 5.59 19.37
C GLY A 382 -15.19 5.99 18.53
N ARG A 383 -15.00 6.80 17.48
CA ARG A 383 -16.07 7.30 16.59
C ARG A 383 -16.32 6.31 15.45
N HIS A 384 -16.76 5.11 15.81
CA HIS A 384 -16.80 3.95 14.92
C HIS A 384 -17.73 4.12 13.71
N ASP A 385 -18.90 4.75 13.86
CA ASP A 385 -19.84 4.96 12.74
C ASP A 385 -19.26 5.91 11.67
N GLU A 386 -18.55 6.95 12.10
CA GLU A 386 -17.92 7.90 11.18
C GLU A 386 -16.68 7.29 10.52
N ALA A 387 -15.89 6.51 11.26
CA ALA A 387 -14.77 5.76 10.69
C ALA A 387 -15.23 4.77 9.62
N LEU A 388 -16.33 4.04 9.88
CA LEU A 388 -16.93 3.12 8.91
C LEU A 388 -17.36 3.84 7.63
N ALA A 389 -18.02 5.00 7.76
CA ALA A 389 -18.45 5.81 6.61
C ALA A 389 -17.24 6.28 5.77
N ASP A 390 -16.14 6.68 6.42
CA ASP A 390 -14.90 7.07 5.76
C ASP A 390 -14.25 5.90 5.01
N PHE A 391 -14.16 4.71 5.63
CA PHE A 391 -13.62 3.54 4.96
C PHE A 391 -14.48 3.11 3.77
N GLU A 392 -15.80 3.18 3.88
CA GLU A 392 -16.72 2.93 2.75
C GLU A 392 -16.61 3.98 1.64
N GLN A 393 -16.31 5.23 1.98
CA GLN A 393 -16.01 6.26 0.97
C GLN A 393 -14.68 5.97 0.27
N ALA A 394 -13.62 5.63 1.01
CA ALA A 394 -12.30 5.29 0.45
C ALA A 394 -12.38 4.08 -0.50
N ILE A 395 -13.15 3.05 -0.13
CA ILE A 395 -13.41 1.86 -0.96
C ILE A 395 -14.08 2.22 -2.31
N ARG A 396 -14.99 3.20 -2.32
CA ARG A 396 -15.71 3.62 -3.54
C ARG A 396 -14.90 4.55 -4.44
N ALA A 397 -13.89 5.23 -3.90
CA ALA A 397 -13.17 6.30 -4.59
C ALA A 397 -12.21 5.81 -5.68
N GLY A 398 -11.73 4.57 -5.62
CA GLY A 398 -10.73 4.08 -6.55
C GLY A 398 -10.63 2.55 -6.67
N PRO A 399 -9.56 2.06 -7.30
CA PRO A 399 -9.26 0.63 -7.38
C PRO A 399 -9.14 -0.01 -5.99
N PRO A 400 -9.29 -1.35 -5.87
CA PRO A 400 -9.28 -2.06 -4.59
C PRO A 400 -8.11 -1.67 -3.69
N LEU A 401 -8.43 -1.21 -2.47
CA LEU A 401 -7.50 -0.67 -1.47
C LEU A 401 -7.47 -1.58 -0.24
N PRO A 402 -6.50 -2.51 -0.12
CA PRO A 402 -6.44 -3.48 0.99
C PRO A 402 -6.56 -2.84 2.37
N GLU A 403 -5.88 -1.72 2.60
CA GLU A 403 -5.84 -1.00 3.86
C GLU A 403 -7.24 -0.53 4.31
N ALA A 404 -8.12 -0.13 3.36
CA ALA A 404 -9.48 0.29 3.70
C ALA A 404 -10.37 -0.86 4.15
N TYR A 405 -10.22 -2.04 3.53
CA TYR A 405 -10.95 -3.24 3.96
C TYR A 405 -10.42 -3.76 5.30
N TYR A 406 -9.10 -3.74 5.51
CA TYR A 406 -8.49 -4.12 6.79
C TYR A 406 -9.00 -3.22 7.93
N ASN A 407 -8.94 -1.89 7.76
CA ASN A 407 -9.40 -0.96 8.80
C ASN A 407 -10.91 -1.06 9.04
N ARG A 408 -11.71 -1.33 7.99
CA ARG A 408 -13.14 -1.60 8.15
C ARG A 408 -13.40 -2.90 8.93
N ALA A 409 -12.60 -3.94 8.69
CA ALA A 409 -12.68 -5.18 9.45
C ALA A 409 -12.40 -4.95 10.94
N GLU A 410 -11.40 -4.15 11.29
CA GLU A 410 -11.12 -3.80 12.70
C GLU A 410 -12.32 -3.11 13.37
N VAL A 411 -12.96 -2.16 12.68
CA VAL A 411 -14.18 -1.51 13.18
C VAL A 411 -15.33 -2.51 13.35
N ARG A 412 -15.52 -3.42 12.39
CA ARG A 412 -16.57 -4.45 12.42
C ARG A 412 -16.37 -5.40 13.59
N THR A 413 -15.14 -5.87 13.84
CA THR A 413 -14.81 -6.70 15.00
C THR A 413 -15.17 -6.00 16.31
N VAL A 414 -14.80 -4.72 16.47
CA VAL A 414 -15.14 -3.95 17.69
C VAL A 414 -16.66 -3.79 17.87
N ARG A 415 -17.43 -3.82 16.78
CA ARG A 415 -18.89 -3.78 16.80
C ARG A 415 -19.56 -5.15 16.95
N GLY A 416 -18.78 -6.23 16.98
CA GLY A 416 -19.28 -7.61 17.03
C GLY A 416 -19.84 -8.12 15.70
N ASP A 417 -19.52 -7.48 14.57
CA ASP A 417 -19.81 -7.98 13.22
C ASP A 417 -18.64 -8.86 12.73
N ASP A 418 -18.44 -9.99 13.40
CA ASP A 418 -17.29 -10.87 13.17
C ASP A 418 -17.32 -11.49 11.77
N GLU A 419 -18.50 -11.85 11.25
CA GLU A 419 -18.64 -12.38 9.89
C GLU A 419 -18.31 -11.32 8.82
N GLY A 420 -18.75 -10.08 9.01
CA GLY A 420 -18.37 -8.97 8.13
C GLY A 420 -16.88 -8.64 8.21
N ALA A 421 -16.24 -8.80 9.38
CA ALA A 421 -14.80 -8.65 9.54
C ALA A 421 -14.03 -9.78 8.85
N LEU A 422 -14.45 -11.04 9.03
CA LEU A 422 -13.86 -12.21 8.37
C LEU A 422 -13.91 -12.09 6.84
N ALA A 423 -15.04 -11.61 6.30
CA ALA A 423 -15.20 -11.38 4.86
C ALA A 423 -14.24 -10.30 4.33
N ASP A 424 -14.11 -9.17 5.05
CA ASP A 424 -13.18 -8.12 4.67
C ASP A 424 -11.72 -8.58 4.75
N LEU A 425 -11.32 -9.28 5.82
CA LEU A 425 -9.96 -9.81 5.98
C LEU A 425 -9.64 -10.86 4.92
N ALA A 426 -10.62 -11.69 4.54
CA ALA A 426 -10.45 -12.62 3.44
C ALA A 426 -10.20 -11.91 2.11
N TYR A 427 -10.94 -10.83 1.86
CA TYR A 427 -10.71 -10.01 0.67
C TYR A 427 -9.35 -9.31 0.71
N VAL A 428 -8.89 -8.82 1.87
CA VAL A 428 -7.53 -8.25 2.02
C VAL A 428 -6.46 -9.26 1.61
N ILE A 429 -6.56 -10.50 2.09
CA ILE A 429 -5.63 -11.59 1.73
C ILE A 429 -5.72 -11.94 0.24
N GLU A 430 -6.92 -11.87 -0.35
CA GLU A 430 -7.07 -12.01 -1.79
C GLU A 430 -6.41 -10.87 -2.58
N LEU A 431 -6.45 -9.63 -2.08
CA LEU A 431 -5.83 -8.50 -2.77
C LEU A 431 -4.31 -8.48 -2.60
N ASP A 432 -3.82 -8.78 -1.39
CA ASP A 432 -2.41 -8.81 -1.02
C ASP A 432 -2.11 -10.04 -0.11
N PRO A 433 -1.63 -11.15 -0.69
CA PRO A 433 -1.21 -12.33 0.07
C PRO A 433 -0.01 -12.08 1.01
N GLY A 434 0.65 -10.92 0.93
CA GLY A 434 1.70 -10.50 1.85
C GLY A 434 1.20 -9.70 3.05
N TYR A 435 -0.10 -9.44 3.17
CA TYR A 435 -0.68 -8.62 4.25
C TYR A 435 -0.77 -9.43 5.56
N LEU A 436 0.34 -9.49 6.29
CA LEU A 436 0.50 -10.31 7.50
C LEU A 436 -0.58 -10.05 8.56
N ASP A 437 -0.91 -8.79 8.83
CA ASP A 437 -1.88 -8.43 9.88
C ASP A 437 -3.28 -8.98 9.57
N ALA A 438 -3.62 -9.15 8.29
CA ALA A 438 -4.90 -9.76 7.90
C ALA A 438 -4.95 -11.25 8.28
N TYR A 439 -3.84 -11.99 8.12
CA TYR A 439 -3.74 -13.37 8.59
C TYR A 439 -3.83 -13.46 10.11
N ILE A 440 -3.14 -12.56 10.84
CA ILE A 440 -3.18 -12.52 12.31
C ILE A 440 -4.62 -12.34 12.80
N ASN A 441 -5.29 -11.30 12.32
CA ASN A 441 -6.63 -10.97 12.79
C ASN A 441 -7.66 -12.01 12.35
N ARG A 442 -7.57 -12.52 11.11
CA ARG A 442 -8.51 -13.53 10.61
C ARG A 442 -8.33 -14.86 11.34
N ALA A 443 -7.10 -15.29 11.59
CA ALA A 443 -6.83 -16.51 12.35
C ALA A 443 -7.39 -16.42 13.79
N GLY A 444 -7.22 -15.28 14.46
CA GLY A 444 -7.78 -15.05 15.79
C GLY A 444 -9.31 -15.11 15.81
N LEU A 445 -9.97 -14.44 14.86
CA LEU A 445 -11.44 -14.48 14.74
C LEU A 445 -11.97 -15.87 14.38
N LEU A 446 -11.30 -16.57 13.46
CA LEU A 446 -11.67 -17.94 13.08
C LEU A 446 -11.53 -18.91 14.27
N ALA A 447 -10.45 -18.80 15.05
CA ALA A 447 -10.26 -19.61 16.25
C ALA A 447 -11.34 -19.31 17.31
N ALA A 448 -11.70 -18.04 17.51
CA ALA A 448 -12.80 -17.66 18.41
C ALA A 448 -14.16 -18.19 17.94
N ALA A 449 -14.37 -18.29 16.63
CA ALA A 449 -15.57 -18.87 16.01
C ALA A 449 -15.56 -20.42 15.94
N GLY A 450 -14.49 -21.08 16.41
CA GLY A 450 -14.33 -22.54 16.32
C GLY A 450 -14.08 -23.08 14.90
N ARG A 451 -13.65 -22.22 13.97
CA ARG A 451 -13.30 -22.55 12.59
C ARG A 451 -11.81 -22.91 12.49
N ASP A 452 -11.41 -23.90 13.29
CA ASP A 452 -10.01 -24.22 13.59
C ASP A 452 -9.16 -24.60 12.37
N ASP A 453 -9.74 -25.29 11.38
CA ASP A 453 -9.01 -25.69 10.17
C ASP A 453 -8.66 -24.48 9.29
N GLU A 454 -9.56 -23.52 9.16
CA GLU A 454 -9.32 -22.27 8.44
C GLU A 454 -8.31 -21.39 9.20
N ALA A 455 -8.45 -21.30 10.53
CA ALA A 455 -7.50 -20.59 11.38
C ALA A 455 -6.09 -21.18 11.26
N ARG A 456 -5.95 -22.51 11.25
CA ARG A 456 -4.66 -23.18 11.09
C ARG A 456 -4.03 -22.88 9.74
N ALA A 457 -4.80 -22.88 8.65
CA ALA A 457 -4.28 -22.53 7.32
C ALA A 457 -3.73 -21.09 7.26
N ASP A 458 -4.37 -20.16 7.96
CA ASP A 458 -3.92 -18.78 8.08
C ASP A 458 -2.65 -18.66 8.93
N VAL A 459 -2.60 -19.34 10.06
CA VAL A 459 -1.41 -19.41 10.91
C VAL A 459 -0.21 -19.97 10.14
N GLU A 460 -0.39 -21.08 9.43
CA GLU A 460 0.68 -21.69 8.63
C GLU A 460 1.19 -20.75 7.53
N THR A 461 0.28 -20.04 6.86
CA THR A 461 0.67 -19.08 5.82
C THR A 461 1.35 -17.85 6.41
N GLY A 462 0.79 -17.27 7.48
CA GLY A 462 1.36 -16.13 8.17
C GLY A 462 2.74 -16.43 8.76
N LEU A 463 2.96 -17.63 9.33
CA LEU A 463 4.27 -18.04 9.84
C LEU A 463 5.29 -18.33 8.73
N ARG A 464 4.86 -18.67 7.51
CA ARG A 464 5.76 -18.67 6.34
C ARG A 464 6.19 -17.25 5.95
N LEU A 465 5.30 -16.26 6.07
CA LEU A 465 5.61 -14.85 5.79
C LEU A 465 6.50 -14.24 6.88
N ALA A 466 6.21 -14.53 8.14
CA ALA A 466 6.93 -14.03 9.31
C ALA A 466 7.18 -15.16 10.33
N PRO A 467 8.27 -15.93 10.16
CA PRO A 467 8.64 -17.00 11.09
C PRO A 467 8.83 -16.47 12.51
N GLY A 468 8.16 -17.10 13.48
CA GLY A 468 8.24 -16.72 14.88
C GLY A 468 7.40 -15.50 15.26
N ASN A 469 6.41 -15.11 14.45
CA ASN A 469 5.46 -14.05 14.82
C ASN A 469 4.68 -14.46 16.09
N PRO A 470 4.76 -13.69 17.20
CA PRO A 470 4.22 -14.11 18.49
C PRO A 470 2.69 -14.21 18.51
N HIS A 471 1.98 -13.39 17.73
CA HIS A 471 0.52 -13.46 17.65
C HIS A 471 0.06 -14.74 16.95
N LEU A 472 0.67 -15.09 15.82
CA LEU A 472 0.35 -16.34 15.11
C LEU A 472 0.75 -17.58 15.93
N LEU A 473 1.89 -17.54 16.61
CA LEU A 473 2.30 -18.62 17.53
C LEU A 473 1.33 -18.76 18.71
N THR A 474 0.78 -17.66 19.22
CA THR A 474 -0.26 -17.69 20.25
C THR A 474 -1.52 -18.38 19.76
N VAL A 475 -2.00 -18.04 18.56
CA VAL A 475 -3.16 -18.70 17.93
C VAL A 475 -2.86 -20.18 17.65
N LEU A 476 -1.66 -20.52 17.18
CA LEU A 476 -1.22 -21.91 17.01
C LEU A 476 -1.32 -22.68 18.33
N GLY A 477 -0.80 -22.11 19.41
CA GLY A 477 -0.88 -22.68 20.75
C GLY A 477 -2.30 -22.94 21.22
N GLN A 478 -3.20 -21.99 20.98
CA GLN A 478 -4.63 -22.14 21.27
C GLN A 478 -5.25 -23.31 20.47
N LEU A 479 -5.02 -23.36 19.16
CA LEU A 479 -5.54 -24.41 18.28
C LEU A 479 -5.01 -25.80 18.65
N GLU A 480 -3.72 -25.92 18.98
CA GLU A 480 -3.12 -27.19 19.38
C GLU A 480 -3.57 -27.62 20.79
N THR A 481 -3.85 -26.67 21.69
CA THR A 481 -4.47 -26.95 23.00
C THR A 481 -5.87 -27.53 22.82
N ALA A 482 -6.70 -26.90 21.97
CA ALA A 482 -8.04 -27.38 21.65
C ALA A 482 -8.02 -28.77 20.99
N ALA A 483 -7.01 -29.04 20.16
CA ALA A 483 -6.79 -30.35 19.53
C ALA A 483 -6.17 -31.41 20.46
N GLY A 484 -5.85 -31.08 21.71
CA GLY A 484 -5.22 -31.98 22.68
C GLY A 484 -3.74 -32.29 22.40
N ARG A 485 -3.08 -31.54 21.51
CA ARG A 485 -1.66 -31.71 21.16
C ARG A 485 -0.78 -30.84 22.07
N PHE A 486 -0.82 -31.13 23.37
CA PHE A 486 -0.26 -30.27 24.41
C PHE A 486 1.24 -29.97 24.27
N GLU A 487 2.05 -30.91 23.80
CA GLU A 487 3.49 -30.68 23.56
C GLU A 487 3.72 -29.63 22.45
N ALA A 488 2.97 -29.73 21.35
CA ALA A 488 3.05 -28.77 20.26
C ALA A 488 2.53 -27.39 20.68
N ALA A 489 1.44 -27.36 21.46
CA ALA A 489 0.91 -26.13 22.04
C ALA A 489 1.93 -25.44 22.96
N GLY A 490 2.60 -26.21 23.82
CA GLY A 490 3.63 -25.72 24.74
C GLY A 490 4.79 -25.10 23.98
N ALA A 491 5.33 -25.81 22.98
CA ALA A 491 6.42 -25.30 22.15
C ALA A 491 6.07 -23.97 21.45
N ALA A 492 4.87 -23.87 20.87
CA ALA A 492 4.44 -22.65 20.21
C ALA A 492 4.27 -21.48 21.19
N LEU A 493 3.68 -21.73 22.37
CA LEU A 493 3.44 -20.69 23.38
C LEU A 493 4.71 -20.25 24.10
N ASP A 494 5.65 -21.16 24.33
CA ASP A 494 6.97 -20.84 24.84
C ASP A 494 7.73 -19.95 23.85
N GLU A 495 7.73 -20.30 22.56
CA GLU A 495 8.33 -19.44 21.55
C GLU A 495 7.61 -18.08 21.48
N ALA A 496 6.27 -18.03 21.54
CA ALA A 496 5.52 -16.77 21.53
C ALA A 496 5.94 -15.83 22.67
N VAL A 497 6.05 -16.37 23.89
CA VAL A 497 6.48 -15.62 25.08
C VAL A 497 7.96 -15.19 25.00
N GLU A 498 8.83 -16.02 24.42
CA GLU A 498 10.23 -15.66 24.20
C GLU A 498 10.38 -14.53 23.18
N ARG A 499 9.57 -14.54 22.11
CA ARG A 499 9.60 -13.55 21.03
C ARG A 499 9.01 -12.21 21.47
N ASP A 500 7.94 -12.24 22.24
CA ASP A 500 7.35 -11.05 22.85
C ASP A 500 6.91 -11.31 24.31
N PRO A 501 7.79 -11.05 25.29
CA PRO A 501 7.46 -11.17 26.70
C PRO A 501 6.39 -10.17 27.19
N GLY A 502 6.04 -9.17 26.38
CA GLY A 502 5.00 -8.19 26.65
C GLY A 502 3.61 -8.60 26.16
N LEU A 503 3.49 -9.68 25.37
CA LEU A 503 2.22 -10.12 24.81
C LEU A 503 1.37 -10.87 25.84
N ALA A 504 0.44 -10.17 26.49
CA ALA A 504 -0.45 -10.75 27.52
C ALA A 504 -1.21 -12.00 27.04
N ALA A 505 -1.67 -12.01 25.77
CA ALA A 505 -2.39 -13.14 25.18
C ALA A 505 -1.56 -14.43 25.13
N ALA A 506 -0.24 -14.35 24.90
CA ALA A 506 0.64 -15.53 24.88
C ALA A 506 0.75 -16.16 26.27
N TRP A 507 0.98 -15.32 27.29
CA TRP A 507 0.99 -15.75 28.69
C TRP A 507 -0.35 -16.34 29.12
N GLY A 508 -1.46 -15.69 28.75
CA GLY A 508 -2.80 -16.18 29.08
C GLY A 508 -3.08 -17.57 28.50
N ASN A 509 -2.79 -17.77 27.21
CA ASN A 509 -2.96 -19.06 26.55
C ASN A 509 -2.02 -20.15 27.12
N ARG A 510 -0.77 -19.80 27.47
CA ARG A 510 0.13 -20.76 28.13
C ARG A 510 -0.34 -21.14 29.53
N GLY A 511 -0.88 -20.18 30.28
CA GLY A 511 -1.51 -20.45 31.57
C GLY A 511 -2.72 -21.38 31.47
N VAL A 512 -3.55 -21.23 30.43
CA VAL A 512 -4.67 -22.15 30.13
C VAL A 512 -4.16 -23.55 29.77
N LEU A 513 -3.11 -23.65 28.95
CA LEU A 513 -2.48 -24.94 28.62
C LEU A 513 -1.94 -25.64 29.88
N ARG A 514 -1.21 -24.91 30.73
CA ARG A 514 -0.66 -25.44 31.99
C ARG A 514 -1.76 -25.93 32.95
N TYR A 515 -2.89 -25.22 33.01
CA TYR A 515 -4.05 -25.70 33.73
C TYR A 515 -4.56 -27.03 33.17
N ALA A 516 -4.69 -27.13 31.83
CA ALA A 516 -5.16 -28.34 31.16
C ALA A 516 -4.22 -29.54 31.33
N THR A 517 -2.90 -29.31 31.47
CA THR A 517 -1.90 -30.35 31.71
C THR A 517 -1.65 -30.65 33.20
N GLY A 518 -2.30 -29.91 34.11
CA GLY A 518 -2.25 -30.14 35.55
C GLY A 518 -1.15 -29.37 36.31
N ASP A 519 -0.39 -28.51 35.64
CA ASP A 519 0.53 -27.56 36.26
C ASP A 519 -0.23 -26.33 36.76
N LEU A 520 -0.90 -26.50 37.90
CA LEU A 520 -1.79 -25.49 38.46
C LEU A 520 -1.01 -24.26 38.97
N GLU A 521 0.14 -24.47 39.60
CA GLU A 521 1.03 -23.39 40.04
C GLU A 521 1.55 -22.58 38.85
N GLY A 522 2.10 -23.24 37.82
CA GLY A 522 2.61 -22.56 36.63
C GLY A 522 1.50 -21.87 35.82
N SER A 523 0.26 -22.39 35.89
CA SER A 523 -0.93 -21.71 35.34
C SER A 523 -1.21 -20.38 36.05
N VAL A 524 -1.21 -20.36 37.39
CA VAL A 524 -1.43 -19.14 38.16
C VAL A 524 -0.32 -18.11 37.94
N GLU A 525 0.93 -18.55 37.79
CA GLU A 525 2.07 -17.68 37.46
C GLU A 525 1.88 -16.99 36.11
N ASP A 526 1.63 -17.77 35.05
CA ASP A 526 1.45 -17.24 33.69
C ASP A 526 0.21 -16.34 33.60
N LEU A 527 -0.92 -16.74 34.20
CA LEU A 527 -2.12 -15.92 34.23
C LEU A 527 -1.94 -14.64 35.05
N SER A 528 -1.12 -14.68 36.11
CA SER A 528 -0.77 -13.46 36.85
C SER A 528 0.06 -12.53 36.00
N ARG A 529 1.01 -13.06 35.23
CA ARG A 529 1.79 -12.26 34.29
C ARG A 529 0.91 -11.65 33.20
N ALA A 530 -0.03 -12.41 32.66
CA ALA A 530 -1.00 -11.91 31.68
C ALA A 530 -1.85 -10.76 32.25
N VAL A 531 -2.37 -10.91 33.47
CA VAL A 531 -3.15 -9.88 34.17
C VAL A 531 -2.31 -8.63 34.48
N GLU A 532 -1.04 -8.77 34.85
CA GLU A 532 -0.12 -7.63 35.06
C GLU A 532 0.10 -6.83 33.78
N LEU A 533 0.25 -7.52 32.65
CA LEU A 533 0.45 -6.89 31.34
C LEU A 533 -0.82 -6.22 30.83
N GLN A 534 -1.96 -6.91 30.94
CA GLN A 534 -3.23 -6.42 30.45
C GLN A 534 -4.39 -6.98 31.29
N PRO A 535 -4.91 -6.22 32.28
CA PRO A 535 -6.04 -6.67 33.08
C PRO A 535 -7.30 -6.84 32.24
N GLN A 536 -7.82 -8.06 32.14
CA GLN A 536 -9.05 -8.40 31.40
C GLN A 536 -9.92 -9.38 32.20
N ALA A 537 -11.24 -9.31 31.98
CA ALA A 537 -12.21 -10.08 32.76
C ALA A 537 -12.03 -11.61 32.59
N ASP A 538 -11.74 -12.06 31.38
CA ASP A 538 -11.45 -13.44 31.02
C ASP A 538 -10.16 -13.96 31.65
N LEU A 539 -9.09 -13.16 31.69
CA LEU A 539 -7.83 -13.51 32.38
C LEU A 539 -8.03 -13.66 33.88
N TYR A 540 -8.79 -12.76 34.52
CA TYR A 540 -9.19 -12.92 35.93
C TYR A 540 -10.03 -14.17 36.14
N ALA A 541 -11.00 -14.45 35.26
CA ALA A 541 -11.83 -15.64 35.35
C ALA A 541 -11.00 -16.94 35.22
N ASN A 542 -10.09 -17.00 34.25
CA ASN A 542 -9.18 -18.13 34.06
C ASN A 542 -8.27 -18.32 35.28
N ARG A 543 -7.73 -17.24 35.86
CA ARG A 543 -6.89 -17.33 37.05
C ARG A 543 -7.67 -17.76 38.29
N ALA A 544 -8.91 -17.29 38.45
CA ALA A 544 -9.80 -17.74 39.52
C ALA A 544 -10.08 -19.25 39.48
N VAL A 545 -10.24 -19.81 38.27
CA VAL A 545 -10.39 -21.26 38.07
C VAL A 545 -9.13 -22.00 38.53
N ALA A 546 -7.95 -21.57 38.09
CA ALA A 546 -6.68 -22.17 38.53
C ALA A 546 -6.46 -22.07 40.04
N LEU A 547 -6.73 -20.91 40.64
CA LEU A 547 -6.63 -20.65 42.09
C LEU A 547 -7.58 -21.55 42.90
N ARG A 548 -8.80 -21.79 42.41
CA ARG A 548 -9.75 -22.72 43.05
C ARG A 548 -9.22 -24.14 43.05
N SER A 549 -8.69 -24.61 41.93
CA SER A 549 -8.12 -25.96 41.82
C SER A 549 -6.90 -26.15 42.73
N LEU A 550 -6.17 -25.07 43.07
CA LEU A 550 -5.10 -25.04 44.07
C LEU A 550 -5.59 -24.94 45.53
N GLY A 551 -6.89 -24.77 45.78
CA GLY A 551 -7.44 -24.54 47.11
C GLY A 551 -7.25 -23.10 47.65
N ARG A 552 -6.84 -22.15 46.80
CA ARG A 552 -6.64 -20.73 47.14
C ARG A 552 -7.95 -19.94 47.00
N ALA A 553 -8.99 -20.37 47.72
CA ALA A 553 -10.37 -19.90 47.54
C ALA A 553 -10.55 -18.38 47.72
N ALA A 554 -9.90 -17.77 48.71
CA ALA A 554 -10.03 -16.33 48.97
C ALA A 554 -9.49 -15.46 47.82
N GLU A 555 -8.44 -15.92 47.15
CA GLU A 555 -7.84 -15.22 46.01
C GLU A 555 -8.69 -15.41 44.74
N ALA A 556 -9.23 -16.61 44.53
CA ALA A 556 -10.16 -16.86 43.44
C ALA A 556 -11.42 -15.97 43.53
N GLU A 557 -12.02 -15.85 44.73
CA GLU A 557 -13.16 -14.97 44.94
C GLU A 557 -12.82 -13.49 44.67
N ALA A 558 -11.57 -13.08 44.91
CA ALA A 558 -11.12 -11.73 44.59
C ALA A 558 -11.05 -11.49 43.08
N ASP A 559 -10.51 -12.46 42.35
CA ASP A 559 -10.44 -12.42 40.89
C ASP A 559 -11.84 -12.46 40.24
N GLU A 560 -12.78 -13.27 40.76
CA GLU A 560 -14.16 -13.30 40.29
C GLU A 560 -14.87 -11.96 40.49
N ARG A 561 -14.68 -11.33 41.66
CA ARG A 561 -15.19 -9.98 41.90
C ARG A 561 -14.58 -8.98 40.91
N ARG A 562 -13.30 -9.15 40.57
CA ARG A 562 -12.62 -8.26 39.63
C ARG A 562 -13.11 -8.46 38.20
N ALA A 563 -13.28 -9.69 37.76
CA ALA A 563 -13.87 -10.05 36.46
C ALA A 563 -15.30 -9.47 36.33
N ALA A 564 -16.12 -9.63 37.36
CA ALA A 564 -17.50 -9.12 37.36
C ALA A 564 -17.60 -7.58 37.38
N GLN A 565 -16.57 -6.87 37.85
CA GLN A 565 -16.49 -5.41 37.77
C GLN A 565 -16.08 -4.89 36.38
N MET A 566 -15.54 -5.77 35.54
CA MET A 566 -15.03 -5.46 34.19
C MET A 566 -15.97 -5.92 33.07
N SER A 567 -16.98 -6.74 33.42
CA SER A 567 -18.08 -7.16 32.55
C SER A 567 -19.21 -6.14 32.61
#